data_AF-A0A7G8G1U5-F1
#
_entry.id   AF-A0A7G8G1U5-F1
#
_cell.length_a   1.000
_cell.length_b   1.000
_cell.length_c   1.000
_cell.angle_alpha   90.00
_cell.angle_beta   90.00
_cell.angle_gamma   90.00
#
_symmetry.space_group_name_H-M   'P 1'
#
loop_
_entity.id
_entity.type
_entity.pdbx_description
1 polymer ?
#
loop_
_entity_poly.entity_id
_entity_poly.type
_entity_poly.pdbx_seq_one_letter_code
_entity_poly.pdbx_strand_id
1 'polypeptide(L)' 'MINGFDPQTQKLNFLYTATHERLSGANTDQGLLIQFEPTNQSVLLTGVQSSDFIGANLEFHHD' A
#
# COMPACT_ATOMS: atom_id res chain seq x y z
N MET A 1 5.61 -9.56 2.01
CA MET A 1 4.21 -10.03 2.03
C MET A 1 3.68 -9.83 3.43
N ILE A 2 2.46 -9.32 3.58
CA ILE A 2 1.78 -9.08 4.86
C ILE A 2 0.45 -9.84 4.82
N ASN A 3 0.20 -10.62 5.87
CA ASN A 3 -1.04 -11.39 6.03
C ASN A 3 -1.86 -10.80 7.17
N GLY A 4 -3.18 -10.85 7.06
CA GLY A 4 -4.09 -10.42 8.13
C GLY A 4 -4.13 -8.90 8.35
N PHE A 5 -3.70 -8.11 7.35
CA PHE A 5 -3.95 -6.67 7.36
C PHE A 5 -5.45 -6.42 7.21
N ASP A 6 -6.02 -5.64 8.12
CA ASP A 6 -7.42 -5.24 8.08
C ASP A 6 -7.54 -3.79 7.57
N PRO A 7 -7.92 -3.59 6.29
CA PRO A 7 -8.03 -2.27 5.68
C PRO A 7 -9.19 -1.43 6.24
N GLN A 8 -10.01 -1.97 7.16
CA GLN A 8 -11.09 -1.24 7.82
C GLN A 8 -10.64 -0.58 9.12
N THR A 9 -9.69 -1.19 9.83
CA THR A 9 -9.27 -0.76 11.17
C THR A 9 -7.81 -0.36 11.27
N GLN A 10 -6.97 -0.76 10.31
CA GLN A 10 -5.54 -0.50 10.27
C GLN A 10 -5.18 0.49 9.17
N LYS A 11 -4.05 1.19 9.35
CA LYS A 11 -3.54 2.21 8.43
C LYS A 11 -2.26 1.77 7.75
N LEU A 12 -2.11 2.13 6.48
CA LEU A 12 -0.83 2.08 5.78
C LEU A 12 -0.21 3.47 5.81
N ASN A 13 0.95 3.57 6.46
CA ASN A 13 1.68 4.82 6.57
C ASN A 13 2.94 4.77 5.71
N PHE A 14 2.99 5.66 4.73
CA PHE A 14 4.15 5.84 3.87
C PHE A 14 5.03 6.94 4.45
N LEU A 15 5.75 6.63 5.53
CA LEU A 15 6.49 7.60 6.35
C LEU A 15 7.76 8.15 5.68
N TYR A 16 8.31 7.44 4.68
CA TYR A 16 9.57 7.79 4.04
C TYR A 16 9.55 7.53 2.53
N THR A 17 8.48 7.94 1.83
CA THR A 17 8.61 8.07 0.38
C THR A 17 9.58 9.21 0.12
N ALA A 18 10.76 8.93 -0.42
CA ALA A 18 11.64 9.99 -0.87
C ALA A 18 10.90 10.87 -1.90
N THR A 19 11.28 12.14 -2.03
CA THR A 19 10.61 13.12 -2.91
C THR A 19 10.51 12.71 -4.40
N HIS A 20 11.20 11.65 -4.81
CA HIS A 20 11.16 11.07 -6.16
C HIS A 20 10.62 9.64 -6.21
N GLU A 21 10.11 9.09 -5.11
CA GLU A 21 9.51 7.77 -5.13
C GLU A 21 8.08 7.82 -5.65
N ARG A 22 7.79 6.96 -6.62
CA ARG A 22 6.42 6.75 -7.11
C ARG A 22 5.85 5.54 -6.42
N LEU A 23 4.65 5.70 -5.86
CA LEU A 23 3.88 4.63 -5.29
C LEU A 23 2.76 4.23 -6.26
N SER A 24 2.64 2.94 -6.53
CA SER A 24 1.51 2.38 -7.28
C SER A 24 0.90 1.19 -6.54
N GLY A 25 -0.38 0.94 -6.79
CA GLY A 25 -1.12 -0.19 -6.25
C GLY A 25 -1.87 -0.92 -7.35
N ALA A 26 -1.73 -2.25 -7.41
CA ALA A 26 -2.41 -3.10 -8.37
C ALA A 26 -3.06 -4.31 -7.69
N ASN A 27 -4.34 -4.54 -7.99
CA ASN A 27 -5.04 -5.75 -7.56
C ASN A 27 -4.50 -6.97 -8.30
N THR A 28 -4.32 -8.07 -7.58
CA THR A 28 -3.93 -9.38 -8.11
C THR A 28 -4.86 -10.45 -7.54
N ASP A 29 -4.79 -11.66 -8.07
CA ASP A 29 -5.50 -12.82 -7.54
C ASP A 29 -5.13 -13.12 -6.07
N GLN A 30 -3.93 -12.71 -5.64
CA GLN A 30 -3.45 -12.94 -4.27
C GLN A 30 -3.74 -11.77 -3.31
N GLY A 31 -4.14 -10.60 -3.82
CA GLY A 31 -4.37 -9.36 -3.06
C GLY A 31 -3.73 -8.12 -3.69
N LEU A 32 -3.55 -7.06 -2.91
CA LEU A 32 -3.07 -5.76 -3.36
C LEU A 32 -1.55 -5.71 -3.33
N LEU A 33 -0.94 -5.59 -4.52
CA LEU A 33 0.50 -5.35 -4.67
C LEU A 33 0.76 -3.85 -4.66
N ILE A 34 1.54 -3.37 -3.70
CA ILE A 34 2.04 -2.00 -3.61
C ILE A 34 3.49 -2.00 -4.07
N GLN A 35 3.83 -1.10 -4.98
CA GLN A 35 5.17 -1.01 -5.56
C GLN A 35 5.73 0.40 -5.47
N PHE A 36 7.04 0.46 -5.21
CA PHE A 36 7.83 1.68 -5.10
C PHE A 36 8.81 1.75 -6.27
N GLU A 37 8.77 2.83 -7.03
CA GLU A 37 9.78 3.15 -8.06
C GLU A 37 10.69 4.28 -7.58
N PRO A 38 11.99 4.26 -7.92
CA PRO A 38 12.66 3.34 -8.85
C PRO A 38 13.26 2.09 -8.17
N THR A 39 13.10 1.94 -6.86
CA THR A 39 13.77 0.88 -6.08
C THR A 39 13.26 -0.52 -6.42
N ASN A 40 12.11 -0.63 -7.09
CA ASN A 40 11.38 -1.87 -7.36
C ASN A 40 11.03 -2.65 -6.10
N GLN A 41 11.04 -1.99 -4.93
CA GLN A 41 10.56 -2.58 -3.69
C GLN A 41 9.05 -2.76 -3.78
N SER A 42 8.55 -3.83 -3.18
CA SER A 42 7.12 -4.11 -3.19
C SER A 42 6.66 -4.81 -1.92
N VAL A 43 5.38 -4.62 -1.61
CA VAL A 43 4.66 -5.32 -0.56
C VAL A 43 3.36 -5.86 -1.13
N LEU A 44 3.08 -7.14 -0.89
CA LEU A 44 1.77 -7.73 -1.16
C LEU A 44 0.98 -7.78 0.15
N LEU A 45 -0.21 -7.19 0.14
CA LEU A 45 -1.22 -7.35 1.19
C LEU A 45 -2.14 -8.50 0.78
N THR A 46 -1.90 -9.68 1.34
CA THR A 46 -2.59 -10.89 0.92
C THR A 46 -4.05 -10.87 1.34
N GLY A 47 -4.95 -11.18 0.40
CA GLY A 47 -6.39 -11.22 0.64
C GLY A 47 -7.06 -9.85 0.74
N VAL A 48 -6.34 -8.76 0.48
CA VAL A 48 -6.85 -7.39 0.50
C VAL A 48 -6.94 -6.87 -0.93
N GLN A 49 -8.04 -6.22 -1.28
CA GLN A 49 -8.22 -5.53 -2.56
C GLN A 49 -8.22 -4.01 -2.36
N SER A 50 -7.88 -3.25 -3.40
CA SER A 50 -7.90 -1.78 -3.33
C SER A 50 -9.29 -1.20 -2.99
N SER A 51 -10.37 -1.91 -3.36
CA SER A 51 -11.75 -1.56 -3.00
C SER A 51 -12.07 -1.68 -1.51
N ASP A 52 -11.24 -2.40 -0.76
CA ASP A 52 -11.47 -2.64 0.66
C ASP A 52 -10.96 -1.48 1.52
N PHE A 53 -10.25 -0.51 0.93
CA PHE A 53 -9.80 0.68 1.63
C PHE A 53 -10.93 1.72 1.72
N ILE A 54 -11.22 2.15 2.94
CA ILE A 54 -11.95 3.39 3.17
C ILE A 54 -10.93 4.53 2.97
N GLY A 55 -11.31 5.60 2.26
CA GLY A 55 -10.38 6.68 1.84
C GLY A 55 -9.57 7.35 2.96
N ALA A 56 -9.91 7.11 4.23
CA ALA A 56 -9.18 7.59 5.41
C ALA A 56 -8.00 6.69 5.86
N ASN A 57 -7.83 5.49 5.29
CA ASN A 57 -6.81 4.52 5.73
C ASN A 57 -5.51 4.55 4.87
N LEU A 58 -5.42 5.51 3.95
CA LEU A 58 -4.22 5.83 3.20
C LEU A 58 -3.69 7.19 3.67
N GLU A 59 -2.57 7.19 4.39
CA GLU A 59 -1.93 8.42 4.86
C GLU A 59 -0.62 8.64 4.10
N PHE A 60 -0.55 9.78 3.42
CA PHE A 60 0.65 10.27 2.72
C PHE A 60 1.26 11.39 3.55
N HIS A 61 2.56 11.29 3.84
CA HIS A 61 3.32 12.38 4.46
C HIS A 61 4.12 13.08 3.37
N HIS A 62 3.77 14.34 3.10
CA HIS A 62 4.54 15.23 2.26
C HIS A 62 5.25 16.21 3.21
N ASP A 63 6.56 16.03 3.41
CA ASP A 63 7.40 17.07 4.01
C ASP A 63 7.62 18.23 3.01
#